data_AF-A0A5D4JA43-F1
#
_entry.id   AF-A0A5D4JA43-F1
#
_cell.length_a   1.000
_cell.length_b   1.000
_cell.length_c   1.000
_cell.angle_alpha   90.00
_cell.angle_beta   90.00
_cell.angle_gamma   90.00
#
_symmetry.space_group_name_H-M   'P 1'
#
loop_
_entity.id
_entity.type
_entity.pdbx_description
1 polymer ?
#
loop_
_entity_poly.entity_id
_entity_poly.type
_entity_poly.pdbx_seq_one_letter_code
_entity_poly.pdbx_strand_id
1 'polypeptide(L)'
;MSQLCVQCRELRGDRRYRRANPECSRVGSRPLGMYVKVHTSGMTTPQHDPELVKSVVSWCRRSSVDPLTQEMIPGATLKQRQPLAALGGLVAALAETYGRTTGSLDRWPDAVTSWAKAAPRPPTDMISGIRSALGNEGSGLFAAIYERIVAGPNRRHLGTFFTPAAVLEFMVTRAKSVSQNPTVIVDPGAGVGAFTESALREWPHASVHAIDVNVVTLGLLAARCSAMQTSQEPIFHHADYLGWIQAVNPHDEAQRLFIGNPPYTRHHLMNQATKKLAQAASGELCPSGQAGLSTHFLAATLRRMQARDTLCFLLPTNWLETNYGRHIREHLWQLHSRLIEIHMFPHGASVFPNAQVSAMVILIGPETQRKQEMRYFQVAQNQRGRYVAKSVTKRKRAGSAPPIFTRESLSQKVKGQIGEKCASAKPLSDVATVRRGVATGDNSFFIRTDAEVAHLPEAAYVRALPSLRNISFDDLTTELHETMGRQGARRWLLRLDKTDSTDPAVAALMHEGEKKGTPERYLCKIRTPWYAVEEVPIPDILIAPMSKSEFKVVSNTAQAIPTNSLYGIRLLDRAAAELFARPLTLWLQSEDGQKSLRALARRHSDGIFKLEPRALSGLQIPNHVFELGA
;
A
#
# COMPACT_ATOMS: atom_id res chain seq x y z
N MET A 1 -12.07 -36.44 -10.16
CA MET A 1 -12.93 -37.25 -9.29
C MET A 1 -13.79 -36.29 -8.48
N SER A 2 -14.82 -35.70 -9.09
CA SER A 2 -16.18 -36.22 -9.32
C SER A 2 -17.09 -36.04 -8.10
N GLN A 3 -18.01 -35.08 -8.25
CA GLN A 3 -19.34 -34.96 -7.65
C GLN A 3 -19.66 -35.87 -6.45
N LEU A 4 -19.85 -35.26 -5.27
CA LEU A 4 -20.78 -35.65 -4.20
C LEU A 4 -20.50 -34.77 -2.98
N CYS A 5 -21.30 -33.74 -2.75
CA CYS A 5 -21.83 -33.34 -1.42
C CYS A 5 -22.61 -32.02 -1.55
N VAL A 6 -23.77 -32.11 -2.20
CA VAL A 6 -24.92 -31.27 -1.88
C VAL A 6 -25.90 -32.22 -1.19
N GLN A 7 -26.59 -31.74 -0.14
CA GLN A 7 -27.50 -32.47 0.77
C GLN A 7 -26.82 -33.15 1.97
N CYS A 8 -26.83 -32.45 3.10
CA CYS A 8 -27.54 -32.87 4.31
C CYS A 8 -27.39 -31.79 5.40
N ARG A 9 -28.19 -30.73 5.26
CA ARG A 9 -28.81 -30.09 6.42
C ARG A 9 -30.00 -30.98 6.80
N GLU A 10 -30.35 -30.97 8.08
CA GLU A 10 -31.42 -31.74 8.74
C GLU A 10 -30.99 -33.11 9.26
N LEU A 11 -30.70 -33.15 10.57
CA LEU A 11 -31.44 -33.94 11.55
C LEU A 11 -30.77 -33.76 12.92
N ARG A 12 -31.43 -33.00 13.80
CA ARG A 12 -31.16 -33.01 15.24
C ARG A 12 -31.82 -34.25 15.83
N GLY A 13 -31.06 -34.97 16.66
CA GLY A 13 -31.61 -35.86 17.68
C GLY A 13 -31.63 -37.34 17.30
N ASP A 14 -30.61 -38.07 17.73
CA ASP A 14 -30.88 -39.35 18.41
C ASP A 14 -29.75 -39.70 19.39
N ARG A 15 -30.16 -40.05 20.61
CA ARG A 15 -29.31 -40.51 21.71
C ARG A 15 -29.20 -42.02 21.59
N ARG A 16 -28.16 -42.54 20.92
CA ARG A 16 -27.77 -43.96 21.07
C ARG A 16 -26.41 -44.22 20.42
N TYR A 17 -25.33 -43.86 21.11
CA TYR A 17 -24.01 -44.51 20.96
C TYR A 17 -23.14 -44.16 22.18
N ARG A 18 -23.63 -44.56 23.36
CA ARG A 18 -22.82 -44.66 24.59
C ARG A 18 -22.96 -46.09 25.10
N ARG A 19 -21.94 -46.91 24.84
CA ARG A 19 -21.43 -48.01 25.68
C ARG A 19 -20.57 -48.94 24.83
N ALA A 20 -19.25 -48.75 24.89
CA ALA A 20 -18.25 -49.83 24.86
C ALA A 20 -16.85 -49.21 25.01
N ASN A 21 -16.43 -49.07 26.27
CA ASN A 21 -15.14 -49.44 26.86
C ASN A 21 -14.55 -48.36 27.79
N PRO A 22 -14.20 -48.70 29.05
CA PRO A 22 -13.88 -47.75 30.11
C PRO A 22 -12.37 -47.64 30.32
N GLU A 23 -11.79 -46.47 30.06
CA GLU A 23 -10.52 -46.09 30.69
C GLU A 23 -10.58 -44.65 31.19
N CYS A 24 -10.50 -44.55 32.51
CA CYS A 24 -9.99 -43.42 33.28
C CYS A 24 -10.46 -42.01 32.90
N SER A 25 -11.64 -41.70 33.44
CA SER A 25 -11.92 -40.48 34.18
C SER A 25 -10.68 -39.84 34.86
N ARG A 26 -10.21 -38.72 34.32
CA ARG A 26 -9.69 -37.53 35.04
C ARG A 26 -9.47 -36.39 34.03
N VAL A 27 -10.49 -35.56 33.81
CA VAL A 27 -10.33 -34.26 33.15
C VAL A 27 -11.11 -33.22 33.95
N GLY A 28 -10.35 -32.41 34.70
CA GLY A 28 -10.78 -31.08 35.11
C GLY A 28 -10.84 -30.16 33.89
N SER A 29 -11.90 -29.37 33.84
CA SER A 29 -12.33 -28.50 32.76
C SER A 29 -11.38 -27.32 32.48
N ARG A 30 -10.85 -27.25 31.24
CA ARG A 30 -10.43 -26.00 30.56
C ARG A 30 -10.65 -26.15 29.05
N PRO A 31 -11.33 -25.23 28.35
CA PRO A 31 -11.44 -25.31 26.89
C PRO A 31 -10.17 -24.76 26.23
N LEU A 32 -9.40 -25.66 25.60
CA LEU A 32 -8.37 -25.31 24.63
C LEU A 32 -9.03 -24.86 23.32
N GLY A 33 -8.74 -23.64 22.88
CA GLY A 33 -8.93 -23.22 21.50
C GLY A 33 -7.93 -23.96 20.60
N MET A 34 -8.39 -24.98 19.87
CA MET A 34 -7.62 -25.63 18.83
C MET A 34 -7.43 -24.66 17.66
N TYR A 35 -6.25 -24.05 17.59
CA TYR A 35 -5.69 -23.55 16.34
C TYR A 35 -5.47 -24.76 15.42
N VAL A 36 -6.32 -24.90 14.40
CA VAL A 36 -5.99 -25.75 13.25
C VAL A 36 -4.81 -25.08 12.53
N LYS A 37 -3.60 -25.56 12.81
CA LYS A 37 -2.44 -25.34 11.95
C LYS A 37 -2.77 -25.99 10.60
N VAL A 38 -3.24 -25.18 9.66
CA VAL A 38 -3.21 -25.56 8.26
C VAL A 38 -1.73 -25.67 7.88
N HIS A 39 -1.23 -26.90 7.79
CA HIS A 39 0.04 -27.19 7.14
C HIS A 39 -0.07 -26.71 5.69
N THR A 40 0.54 -25.56 5.41
CA THR A 40 0.83 -25.11 4.05
C THR A 40 2.03 -25.90 3.57
N SER A 41 1.76 -27.08 3.02
CA SER A 41 2.75 -27.85 2.29
C SER A 41 3.03 -27.19 0.94
N GLY A 42 4.30 -26.83 0.73
CA GLY A 42 4.96 -26.91 -0.57
C GLY A 42 4.62 -25.86 -1.62
N MET A 43 5.10 -24.63 -1.43
CA MET A 43 5.63 -23.84 -2.55
C MET A 43 7.08 -23.51 -2.22
N THR A 44 8.01 -24.34 -2.67
CA THR A 44 9.43 -24.02 -2.68
C THR A 44 9.66 -22.95 -3.74
N THR A 45 9.68 -21.68 -3.31
CA THR A 45 10.59 -20.70 -3.93
C THR A 45 11.97 -21.34 -4.04
N PRO A 46 12.77 -21.09 -5.10
CA PRO A 46 14.12 -21.63 -5.18
C PRO A 46 14.82 -21.31 -3.85
N GLN A 47 15.09 -22.36 -3.06
CA GLN A 47 15.67 -22.24 -1.75
C GLN A 47 17.15 -21.97 -2.01
N HIS A 48 17.52 -20.69 -1.99
CA HIS A 48 18.91 -20.28 -1.92
C HIS A 48 19.60 -21.06 -0.81
N ASP A 49 20.85 -21.48 -1.01
CA ASP A 49 21.66 -22.09 0.05
C ASP A 49 21.64 -21.16 1.28
N PRO A 50 20.88 -21.51 2.34
CA PRO A 50 20.70 -20.62 3.47
C PRO A 50 21.99 -20.45 4.26
N GLU A 51 22.89 -21.42 4.19
CA GLU A 51 24.19 -21.38 4.86
C GLU A 51 25.14 -20.46 4.12
N LEU A 52 25.14 -20.46 2.78
CA LEU A 52 25.91 -19.50 2.00
C LEU A 52 25.47 -18.07 2.29
N VAL A 53 24.17 -17.78 2.27
CA VAL A 53 23.63 -16.44 2.61
C VAL A 53 24.05 -16.03 4.02
N LYS A 54 23.93 -16.93 5.01
CA LYS A 54 24.36 -16.65 6.39
C LYS A 54 25.86 -16.38 6.47
N SER A 55 26.68 -17.16 5.78
CA SER A 55 28.14 -17.03 5.76
C SER A 55 28.56 -15.66 5.23
N VAL A 56 28.01 -15.25 4.07
CA VAL A 56 28.29 -13.93 3.46
C VAL A 56 27.90 -12.79 4.38
N VAL A 57 26.68 -12.84 4.95
CA VAL A 57 26.19 -11.79 5.86
C VAL A 57 27.04 -11.72 7.13
N SER A 58 27.45 -12.87 7.66
CA SER A 58 28.32 -12.96 8.84
C SER A 58 29.69 -12.35 8.56
N TRP A 59 30.28 -12.64 7.40
CA TRP A 59 31.52 -12.01 6.95
C TRP A 59 31.36 -10.50 6.82
N CYS A 60 30.33 -10.01 6.10
CA CYS A 60 30.10 -8.57 5.93
C CYS A 60 30.02 -7.82 7.27
N ARG A 61 29.37 -8.41 8.29
CA ARG A 61 29.24 -7.81 9.63
C ARG A 61 30.53 -7.81 10.45
N ARG A 62 31.49 -8.68 10.12
CA ARG A 62 32.80 -8.77 10.79
C ARG A 62 33.90 -8.03 10.05
N SER A 63 33.69 -7.70 8.77
CA SER A 63 34.67 -6.98 7.95
C SER A 63 35.00 -5.61 8.54
N SER A 64 36.28 -5.29 8.66
CA SER A 64 36.70 -3.94 9.05
C SER A 64 36.62 -3.03 7.82
N VAL A 65 35.56 -2.23 7.74
CA VAL A 65 35.33 -1.25 6.66
C VAL A 65 34.49 -0.11 7.20
N ASP A 66 34.76 1.10 6.72
CA ASP A 66 33.96 2.25 7.09
C ASP A 66 32.53 2.14 6.55
N PRO A 67 31.51 2.53 7.34
CA PRO A 67 30.13 2.51 6.89
C PRO A 67 29.89 3.52 5.78
N LEU A 68 29.13 3.13 4.75
CA LEU A 68 28.63 4.04 3.71
C LEU A 68 27.91 5.24 4.33
N THR A 69 27.88 6.39 3.66
CA THR A 69 27.20 7.60 4.18
C THR A 69 25.67 7.49 4.13
N GLN A 70 24.96 8.35 4.86
CA GLN A 70 23.49 8.45 4.76
C GLN A 70 23.03 8.94 3.38
N GLU A 71 23.87 9.68 2.67
CA GLU A 71 23.57 10.16 1.32
C GLU A 71 23.59 9.01 0.31
N MET A 72 24.55 8.09 0.44
CA MET A 72 24.66 6.92 -0.43
C MET A 72 23.54 5.91 -0.21
N ILE A 73 23.12 5.70 1.05
CA ILE A 73 22.01 4.80 1.38
C ILE A 73 21.08 5.44 2.42
N PRO A 74 20.15 6.30 1.97
CA PRO A 74 19.24 7.01 2.87
C PRO A 74 18.35 6.06 3.69
N GLY A 75 18.30 6.26 5.00
CA GLY A 75 17.42 5.50 5.90
C GLY A 75 17.98 4.16 6.38
N ALA A 76 19.18 3.77 5.95
CA ALA A 76 19.91 2.65 6.54
C ALA A 76 20.60 3.07 7.85
N THR A 77 20.55 2.23 8.89
CA THR A 77 21.25 2.51 10.15
C THR A 77 22.76 2.34 10.00
N LEU A 78 23.56 2.87 10.93
CA LEU A 78 25.02 2.63 10.95
C LEU A 78 25.36 1.13 10.90
N LYS A 79 24.64 0.30 11.67
CA LYS A 79 24.78 -1.17 11.71
C LYS A 79 24.40 -1.85 10.38
N GLN A 80 23.73 -1.16 9.47
CA GLN A 80 23.38 -1.65 8.13
C GLN A 80 24.34 -1.11 7.07
N ARG A 81 24.81 0.13 7.20
CA ARG A 81 25.72 0.77 6.25
C ARG A 81 27.10 0.11 6.23
N GLN A 82 27.61 -0.40 7.36
CA GLN A 82 28.89 -1.12 7.40
C GLN A 82 28.85 -2.47 6.63
N PRO A 83 27.88 -3.38 6.85
CA PRO A 83 27.84 -4.62 6.08
C PRO A 83 27.58 -4.39 4.59
N LEU A 84 26.81 -3.34 4.25
CA LEU A 84 26.59 -2.92 2.87
C LEU A 84 27.88 -2.35 2.22
N ALA A 85 28.75 -1.68 2.98
CA ALA A 85 30.08 -1.29 2.49
C ALA A 85 30.91 -2.53 2.15
N ALA A 86 30.96 -3.51 3.06
CA ALA A 86 31.75 -4.73 2.90
C ALA A 86 31.35 -5.55 1.65
N LEU A 87 30.07 -5.54 1.26
CA LEU A 87 29.61 -6.21 0.04
C LEU A 87 30.30 -5.74 -1.24
N GLY A 88 30.86 -4.52 -1.25
CA GLY A 88 31.61 -4.00 -2.40
C GLY A 88 32.77 -4.91 -2.80
N GLY A 89 33.48 -5.49 -1.82
CA GLY A 89 34.66 -6.31 -2.09
C GLY A 89 34.30 -7.68 -2.66
N LEU A 90 33.11 -8.19 -2.31
CA LEU A 90 32.52 -9.35 -2.97
C LEU A 90 32.17 -9.04 -4.43
N VAL A 91 31.52 -7.90 -4.67
CA VAL A 91 31.16 -7.45 -6.03
C VAL A 91 32.41 -7.29 -6.89
N ALA A 92 33.47 -6.64 -6.38
CA ALA A 92 34.74 -6.51 -7.08
C ALA A 92 35.38 -7.86 -7.41
N ALA A 93 35.41 -8.79 -6.44
CA ALA A 93 35.98 -10.12 -6.64
C ALA A 93 35.25 -10.93 -7.71
N LEU A 94 33.92 -10.85 -7.74
CA LEU A 94 33.14 -11.50 -8.80
C LEU A 94 33.41 -10.85 -10.16
N ALA A 95 33.43 -9.52 -10.24
CA ALA A 95 33.66 -8.79 -11.49
C ALA A 95 35.01 -9.13 -12.14
N GLU A 96 36.06 -9.31 -11.34
CA GLU A 96 37.39 -9.72 -11.80
C GLU A 96 37.42 -11.17 -12.27
N THR A 97 36.66 -12.04 -11.60
CA THR A 97 36.61 -13.48 -11.94
C THR A 97 35.89 -13.72 -13.27
N TYR A 98 34.87 -12.91 -13.59
CA TYR A 98 34.06 -13.08 -14.80
C TYR A 98 34.44 -12.13 -15.95
N GLY A 99 35.42 -11.25 -15.75
CA GLY A 99 35.81 -10.25 -16.73
C GLY A 99 36.13 -10.89 -18.09
N ARG A 100 35.18 -10.78 -19.04
CA ARG A 100 35.35 -11.25 -20.42
C ARG A 100 36.49 -10.53 -21.17
N THR A 101 37.01 -9.47 -20.56
CA THR A 101 38.27 -8.77 -20.86
C THR A 101 38.73 -8.11 -19.56
N THR A 102 40.02 -7.88 -19.38
CA THR A 102 40.56 -7.02 -18.32
C THR A 102 39.90 -5.63 -18.42
N GLY A 103 39.17 -5.18 -17.37
CA GLY A 103 38.53 -3.85 -17.33
C GLY A 103 37.00 -3.79 -17.15
N SER A 104 36.34 -4.87 -16.66
CA SER A 104 34.87 -4.88 -16.45
C SER A 104 34.36 -3.81 -15.48
N LEU A 105 35.15 -3.48 -14.45
CA LEU A 105 34.83 -2.43 -13.48
C LEU A 105 34.87 -1.02 -14.07
N ASP A 106 35.65 -0.79 -15.13
CA ASP A 106 35.80 0.54 -15.73
C ASP A 106 34.61 0.93 -16.62
N ARG A 107 33.69 -0.03 -16.87
CA ARG A 107 32.41 0.20 -17.56
C ARG A 107 31.27 0.52 -16.60
N TRP A 108 31.48 0.41 -15.29
CA TRP A 108 30.45 0.68 -14.29
C TRP A 108 30.50 2.15 -13.87
N PRO A 109 29.39 2.70 -13.33
CA PRO A 109 29.39 4.06 -12.80
C PRO A 109 30.47 4.25 -11.74
N ASP A 110 31.16 5.39 -11.76
CA ASP A 110 32.30 5.68 -10.87
C ASP A 110 32.01 5.43 -9.40
N ALA A 111 30.80 5.76 -8.93
CA ALA A 111 30.37 5.52 -7.56
C ALA A 111 30.31 4.02 -7.22
N VAL A 112 29.83 3.18 -8.14
CA VAL A 112 29.77 1.72 -7.97
C VAL A 112 31.18 1.14 -7.97
N THR A 113 32.04 1.59 -8.89
CA THR A 113 33.43 1.15 -9.00
C THR A 113 34.24 1.54 -7.77
N SER A 114 34.08 2.77 -7.30
CA SER A 114 34.75 3.27 -6.08
C SER A 114 34.28 2.52 -4.85
N TRP A 115 32.96 2.30 -4.70
CA TRP A 115 32.40 1.49 -3.62
C TRP A 115 32.94 0.05 -3.63
N ALA A 116 33.00 -0.58 -4.79
CA ALA A 116 33.48 -1.95 -4.93
C ALA A 116 34.97 -2.08 -4.61
N LYS A 117 35.80 -1.15 -5.10
CA LYS A 117 37.26 -1.14 -4.91
C LYS A 117 37.68 -0.79 -3.47
N ALA A 118 36.89 0.04 -2.76
CA ALA A 118 37.22 0.46 -1.39
C ALA A 118 36.99 -0.62 -0.32
N ALA A 119 36.28 -1.70 -0.65
CA ALA A 119 35.85 -2.71 0.31
C ALA A 119 36.81 -3.92 0.40
N PRO A 120 36.93 -4.56 1.58
CA PRO A 120 37.84 -5.68 1.78
C PRO A 120 37.42 -6.91 0.98
N ARG A 121 38.38 -7.72 0.52
CA ARG A 121 38.10 -8.93 -0.24
C ARG A 121 37.57 -10.06 0.65
N PRO A 122 36.53 -10.79 0.21
CA PRO A 122 36.08 -11.98 0.92
C PRO A 122 37.05 -13.16 0.70
N PRO A 123 36.98 -14.19 1.56
CA PRO A 123 37.69 -15.45 1.38
C PRO A 123 37.42 -16.10 0.01
N THR A 124 38.43 -16.76 -0.56
CA THR A 124 38.38 -17.35 -1.91
C THR A 124 37.33 -18.46 -2.05
N ASP A 125 37.14 -19.26 -1.01
CA ASP A 125 36.10 -20.30 -0.91
C ASP A 125 34.70 -19.70 -0.99
N MET A 126 34.47 -18.56 -0.33
CA MET A 126 33.20 -17.81 -0.40
C MET A 126 32.92 -17.29 -1.81
N ILE A 127 33.95 -16.73 -2.48
CA ILE A 127 33.83 -16.27 -3.87
C ILE A 127 33.45 -17.44 -4.78
N SER A 128 34.13 -18.59 -4.63
CA SER A 128 33.84 -19.80 -5.40
C SER A 128 32.41 -20.32 -5.16
N GLY A 129 31.97 -20.35 -3.89
CA GLY A 129 30.62 -20.76 -3.52
C GLY A 129 29.54 -19.88 -4.14
N ILE A 130 29.70 -18.57 -4.10
CA ILE A 130 28.76 -17.62 -4.72
C ILE A 130 28.78 -17.77 -6.24
N ARG A 131 29.95 -17.92 -6.86
CA ARG A 131 30.06 -18.15 -8.31
C ARG A 131 29.29 -19.39 -8.75
N SER A 132 29.41 -20.49 -8.00
CA SER A 132 28.67 -21.72 -8.25
C SER A 132 27.16 -21.50 -8.11
N ALA A 133 26.73 -20.83 -7.03
CA ALA A 133 25.33 -20.51 -6.79
C ALA A 133 24.74 -19.60 -7.88
N LEU A 134 25.49 -18.60 -8.37
CA LEU A 134 25.06 -17.74 -9.46
C LEU A 134 24.80 -18.51 -10.77
N GLY A 135 25.53 -19.60 -11.04
CA GLY A 135 25.23 -20.45 -12.20
C GLY A 135 23.85 -21.11 -12.15
N ASN A 136 23.34 -21.40 -10.94
CA ASN A 136 22.18 -22.26 -10.71
C ASN A 136 20.95 -21.50 -10.18
N GLU A 137 21.17 -20.41 -9.44
CA GLU A 137 20.15 -19.63 -8.76
C GLU A 137 20.10 -18.22 -9.40
N GLY A 138 18.91 -17.78 -9.83
CA GLY A 138 18.71 -16.44 -10.42
C GLY A 138 19.05 -15.27 -9.47
N SER A 139 18.58 -14.06 -9.79
CA SER A 139 18.70 -12.82 -8.96
C SER A 139 18.37 -12.96 -7.45
N GLY A 140 17.72 -14.04 -7.03
CA GLY A 140 17.26 -14.25 -5.66
C GLY A 140 18.37 -14.36 -4.61
N LEU A 141 19.59 -14.82 -4.95
CA LEU A 141 20.69 -14.95 -3.97
C LEU A 141 21.09 -13.57 -3.42
N PHE A 142 21.37 -12.61 -4.31
CA PHE A 142 21.73 -11.24 -3.90
C PHE A 142 20.57 -10.51 -3.27
N ALA A 143 19.33 -10.77 -3.72
CA ALA A 143 18.15 -10.29 -3.03
C ALA A 143 18.13 -10.78 -1.57
N ALA A 144 18.33 -12.07 -1.32
CA ALA A 144 18.32 -12.67 0.01
C ALA A 144 19.44 -12.12 0.91
N ILE A 145 20.67 -11.96 0.38
CA ILE A 145 21.80 -11.36 1.10
C ILE A 145 21.45 -9.91 1.50
N TYR A 146 20.96 -9.11 0.56
CA TYR A 146 20.59 -7.72 0.80
C TYR A 146 19.46 -7.61 1.85
N GLU A 147 18.40 -8.41 1.73
CA GLU A 147 17.29 -8.42 2.69
C GLU A 147 17.72 -8.85 4.10
N ARG A 148 18.73 -9.71 4.22
CA ARG A 148 19.24 -10.17 5.52
C ARG A 148 20.08 -9.11 6.23
N ILE A 149 20.70 -8.20 5.46
CA ILE A 149 21.44 -7.04 6.00
C ILE A 149 20.45 -5.92 6.35
N VAL A 150 19.51 -5.61 5.47
CA VAL A 150 18.55 -4.51 5.64
C VAL A 150 17.27 -5.00 6.32
N ALA A 151 17.17 -4.75 7.64
CA ALA A 151 16.05 -5.22 8.46
C ALA A 151 14.67 -4.67 8.03
N GLY A 152 13.61 -5.45 8.31
CA GLY A 152 12.20 -5.23 7.95
C GLY A 152 11.67 -3.78 7.99
N PRO A 153 11.80 -3.04 9.10
CA PRO A 153 11.28 -1.67 9.22
C PRO A 153 11.96 -0.67 8.26
N ASN A 154 13.25 -0.87 7.97
CA ASN A 154 14.04 0.04 7.14
C ASN A 154 13.90 -0.28 5.64
N ARG A 155 13.50 -1.51 5.27
CA ARG A 155 13.08 -1.85 3.89
C ARG A 155 11.97 -0.92 3.37
N ARG A 156 11.07 -0.48 4.25
CA ARG A 156 9.99 0.46 3.90
C ARG A 156 10.48 1.87 3.56
N HIS A 157 11.58 2.31 4.17
CA HIS A 157 12.20 3.61 3.87
C HIS A 157 13.01 3.56 2.57
N LEU A 158 13.65 2.43 2.28
CA LEU A 158 14.46 2.22 1.09
C LEU A 158 13.65 1.88 -0.17
N GLY A 159 12.36 1.53 -0.03
CA GLY A 159 11.49 1.22 -1.17
C GLY A 159 11.84 -0.05 -1.94
N THR A 160 12.85 -0.81 -1.52
CA THR A 160 13.32 -2.04 -2.15
C THR A 160 12.42 -3.22 -1.81
N PHE A 161 11.47 -3.52 -2.70
CA PHE A 161 10.70 -4.77 -2.69
C PHE A 161 11.09 -5.58 -3.91
N PHE A 162 11.70 -6.75 -3.69
CA PHE A 162 12.09 -7.62 -4.80
C PHE A 162 10.85 -8.26 -5.43
N THR A 163 10.80 -8.23 -6.75
CA THR A 163 9.69 -8.77 -7.53
C THR A 163 9.72 -10.30 -7.48
N PRO A 164 8.64 -10.97 -7.02
CA PRO A 164 8.59 -12.43 -7.04
C PRO A 164 8.68 -12.99 -8.46
N ALA A 165 9.33 -14.14 -8.63
CA ALA A 165 9.55 -14.78 -9.94
C ALA A 165 8.26 -14.96 -10.75
N ALA A 166 7.16 -15.37 -10.11
CA ALA A 166 5.86 -15.53 -10.78
C ALA A 166 5.29 -14.21 -11.31
N VAL A 167 5.57 -13.07 -10.67
CA VAL A 167 5.14 -11.74 -11.12
C VAL A 167 6.04 -11.25 -12.26
N LEU A 168 7.35 -11.42 -12.12
CA LEU A 168 8.32 -11.13 -13.18
C LEU A 168 7.94 -11.87 -14.47
N GLU A 169 7.73 -13.18 -14.38
CA GLU A 169 7.34 -14.02 -15.51
C GLU A 169 6.04 -13.54 -16.17
N PHE A 170 5.04 -13.21 -15.36
CA PHE A 170 3.77 -12.67 -15.85
C PHE A 170 3.98 -11.35 -16.61
N MET A 171 4.71 -10.40 -16.03
CA MET A 171 4.98 -9.09 -16.64
C MET A 171 5.76 -9.20 -17.94
N VAL A 172 6.80 -10.02 -17.97
CA VAL A 172 7.63 -10.27 -19.16
C VAL A 172 6.80 -10.91 -20.26
N THR A 173 5.99 -11.93 -19.93
CA THR A 173 5.08 -12.58 -20.87
C THR A 173 4.07 -11.58 -21.46
N ARG A 174 3.48 -10.72 -20.61
CA ARG A 174 2.55 -9.67 -21.06
C ARG A 174 3.25 -8.62 -21.93
N ALA A 175 4.45 -8.16 -21.55
CA ALA A 175 5.23 -7.21 -22.32
C ALA A 175 5.58 -7.76 -23.71
N LYS A 176 6.04 -9.02 -23.81
CA LYS A 176 6.32 -9.71 -25.08
C LYS A 176 5.11 -9.78 -26.01
N SER A 177 3.90 -9.91 -25.45
CA SER A 177 2.68 -9.96 -26.27
C SER A 177 2.33 -8.63 -26.97
N VAL A 178 2.97 -7.52 -26.57
CA VAL A 178 2.70 -6.18 -27.11
C VAL A 178 3.95 -5.54 -27.72
N SER A 179 5.15 -5.92 -27.25
CA SER A 179 6.44 -5.43 -27.73
C SER A 179 7.37 -6.61 -27.99
N GLN A 180 7.37 -7.10 -29.23
CA GLN A 180 8.16 -8.28 -29.60
C GLN A 180 9.66 -7.97 -29.69
N ASN A 181 10.04 -6.86 -30.35
CA ASN A 181 11.43 -6.51 -30.65
C ASN A 181 11.79 -5.07 -30.20
N PRO A 182 11.71 -4.74 -28.91
CA PRO A 182 12.21 -3.46 -28.42
C PRO A 182 13.72 -3.33 -28.73
N THR A 183 14.15 -2.15 -29.17
CA THR A 183 15.58 -1.86 -29.40
C THR A 183 16.26 -1.37 -28.13
N VAL A 184 15.49 -0.79 -27.22
CA VAL A 184 15.96 -0.27 -25.93
C VAL A 184 15.03 -0.76 -24.82
N ILE A 185 15.58 -1.25 -23.73
CA ILE A 185 14.83 -1.63 -22.53
C ILE A 185 15.31 -0.75 -21.37
N VAL A 186 14.37 -0.23 -20.59
CA VAL A 186 14.65 0.64 -19.45
C VAL A 186 14.04 0.00 -18.20
N ASP A 187 14.89 -0.30 -17.22
CA ASP A 187 14.53 -0.85 -15.90
C ASP A 187 14.67 0.26 -14.82
N PRO A 188 13.58 0.99 -14.50
CA PRO A 188 13.63 2.09 -13.55
C PRO A 188 13.56 1.60 -12.10
N GLY A 189 14.58 1.92 -11.30
CA GLY A 189 14.72 1.37 -9.96
C GLY A 189 15.09 -0.11 -10.02
N ALA A 190 16.11 -0.44 -10.81
CA ALA A 190 16.46 -1.81 -11.19
C ALA A 190 16.68 -2.76 -9.99
N GLY A 191 17.08 -2.23 -8.83
CA GLY A 191 17.37 -3.02 -7.65
C GLY A 191 18.49 -4.02 -7.94
N VAL A 192 18.32 -5.26 -7.48
CA VAL A 192 19.24 -6.37 -7.82
C VAL A 192 18.95 -6.98 -9.21
N GLY A 193 18.08 -6.34 -10.00
CA GLY A 193 17.95 -6.52 -11.45
C GLY A 193 17.13 -7.71 -11.94
N ALA A 194 16.07 -8.08 -11.24
CA ALA A 194 15.15 -9.13 -11.71
C ALA A 194 14.63 -8.86 -13.14
N PHE A 195 14.28 -7.61 -13.47
CA PHE A 195 13.83 -7.24 -14.82
C PHE A 195 14.99 -7.07 -15.79
N THR A 196 16.08 -6.41 -15.40
CA THR A 196 17.31 -6.30 -16.20
C THR A 196 17.84 -7.68 -16.65
N GLU A 197 17.98 -8.65 -15.75
CA GLU A 197 18.40 -10.01 -16.11
C GLU A 197 17.44 -10.68 -17.09
N SER A 198 16.13 -10.55 -16.82
CA SER A 198 15.12 -11.12 -17.71
C SER A 198 15.18 -10.45 -19.08
N ALA A 199 15.42 -9.15 -19.13
CA ALA A 199 15.50 -8.40 -20.37
C ALA A 199 16.65 -8.90 -21.26
N LEU A 200 17.84 -9.10 -20.67
CA LEU A 200 19.02 -9.60 -21.38
C LEU A 200 18.81 -11.01 -21.97
N ARG A 201 18.02 -11.86 -21.31
CA ARG A 201 17.68 -13.21 -21.81
C ARG A 201 16.61 -13.17 -22.89
N GLU A 202 15.58 -12.37 -22.68
CA GLU A 202 14.35 -12.40 -23.47
C GLU A 202 14.44 -11.55 -24.75
N TRP A 203 15.32 -10.53 -24.75
CA TRP A 203 15.60 -9.62 -25.86
C TRP A 203 17.12 -9.39 -26.02
N PRO A 204 17.87 -10.40 -26.50
CA PRO A 204 19.34 -10.40 -26.52
C PRO A 204 19.99 -9.33 -27.42
N HIS A 205 19.20 -8.66 -28.27
CA HIS A 205 19.66 -7.60 -29.17
C HIS A 205 19.31 -6.20 -28.69
N ALA A 206 18.55 -6.06 -27.60
CA ALA A 206 18.17 -4.76 -27.07
C ALA A 206 19.29 -4.15 -26.23
N SER A 207 19.48 -2.84 -26.30
CA SER A 207 20.26 -2.10 -25.30
C SER A 207 19.48 -2.03 -23.99
N VAL A 208 20.00 -2.62 -22.92
CA VAL A 208 19.32 -2.67 -21.62
C VAL A 208 19.91 -1.62 -20.69
N HIS A 209 19.11 -0.63 -20.30
CA HIS A 209 19.48 0.43 -19.36
C HIS A 209 18.93 0.10 -17.98
N ALA A 210 19.81 -0.10 -17.00
CA ALA A 210 19.45 -0.33 -15.61
C ALA A 210 19.75 0.94 -14.80
N ILE A 211 18.72 1.53 -14.20
CA ILE A 211 18.83 2.81 -13.47
C ILE A 211 18.48 2.57 -12.00
N ASP A 212 19.39 2.93 -11.10
CA ASP A 212 19.16 2.87 -9.67
C ASP A 212 19.93 3.98 -8.94
N VAL A 213 19.34 4.51 -7.87
CA VAL A 213 19.98 5.47 -6.96
C VAL A 213 20.85 4.77 -5.93
N ASN A 214 20.63 3.47 -5.70
CA ASN A 214 21.34 2.71 -4.68
C ASN A 214 22.55 2.00 -5.31
N VAL A 215 23.73 2.53 -4.98
CA VAL A 215 25.03 2.03 -5.42
C VAL A 215 25.23 0.52 -5.14
N VAL A 216 24.70 0.01 -4.03
CA VAL A 216 24.89 -1.39 -3.63
C VAL A 216 24.04 -2.32 -4.48
N THR A 217 22.75 -2.00 -4.67
CA THR A 217 21.88 -2.85 -5.48
C THR A 217 22.33 -2.84 -6.94
N LEU A 218 22.74 -1.69 -7.46
CA LEU A 218 23.29 -1.55 -8.80
C LEU A 218 24.58 -2.35 -8.99
N GLY A 219 25.49 -2.34 -8.01
CA GLY A 219 26.72 -3.14 -8.08
C GLY A 219 26.50 -4.65 -7.93
N LEU A 220 25.55 -5.08 -7.10
CA LEU A 220 25.13 -6.49 -7.01
C LEU A 220 24.56 -6.97 -8.34
N LEU A 221 23.72 -6.14 -8.99
CA LEU A 221 23.22 -6.39 -10.33
C LEU A 221 24.36 -6.44 -11.35
N ALA A 222 25.33 -5.53 -11.27
CA ALA A 222 26.45 -5.51 -12.20
C ALA A 222 27.31 -6.79 -12.12
N ALA A 223 27.69 -7.21 -10.91
CA ALA A 223 28.39 -8.48 -10.69
C ALA A 223 27.59 -9.69 -11.19
N ARG A 224 26.27 -9.66 -11.01
CA ARG A 224 25.36 -10.70 -11.49
C ARG A 224 25.35 -10.79 -13.01
N CYS A 225 25.22 -9.66 -13.71
CA CYS A 225 25.22 -9.62 -15.17
C CYS A 225 26.57 -10.03 -15.76
N SER A 226 27.69 -9.71 -15.10
CA SER A 226 29.02 -10.20 -15.53
C SER A 226 29.12 -11.73 -15.52
N ALA A 227 28.42 -12.40 -14.61
CA ALA A 227 28.37 -13.86 -14.55
C ALA A 227 27.46 -14.50 -15.62
N MET A 228 26.60 -13.72 -16.27
CA MET A 228 25.65 -14.24 -17.26
C MET A 228 26.32 -14.44 -18.62
N GLN A 229 25.92 -15.50 -19.33
CA GLN A 229 26.34 -15.75 -20.72
C GLN A 229 25.42 -15.04 -21.74
N THR A 230 25.35 -13.70 -21.69
CA THR A 230 24.55 -12.89 -22.62
C THR A 230 25.39 -12.32 -23.77
N SER A 231 24.71 -11.97 -24.86
CA SER A 231 25.28 -11.31 -26.06
C SER A 231 25.61 -9.83 -25.85
N GLN A 232 24.90 -9.18 -24.92
CA GLN A 232 25.05 -7.76 -24.59
C GLN A 232 25.28 -7.61 -23.09
N GLU A 233 26.04 -6.59 -22.72
CA GLU A 233 26.14 -6.11 -21.34
C GLU A 233 25.13 -4.96 -21.14
N PRO A 234 24.44 -4.90 -20.00
CA PRO A 234 23.57 -3.78 -19.68
C PRO A 234 24.38 -2.50 -19.42
N ILE A 235 23.75 -1.35 -19.69
CA ILE A 235 24.27 -0.02 -19.38
C ILE A 235 23.74 0.41 -18.01
N PHE A 236 24.63 0.56 -17.05
CA PHE A 236 24.27 0.95 -15.69
C PHE A 236 24.28 2.46 -15.51
N HIS A 237 23.25 2.99 -14.85
CA HIS A 237 23.14 4.42 -14.51
C HIS A 237 22.95 4.54 -12.99
N HIS A 238 23.97 5.04 -12.29
CA HIS A 238 23.84 5.46 -10.90
C HIS A 238 23.19 6.85 -10.87
N ALA A 239 21.86 6.89 -10.92
CA ALA A 239 21.11 8.13 -11.08
C ALA A 239 19.68 8.00 -10.52
N ASP A 240 19.09 9.14 -10.16
CA ASP A 240 17.64 9.21 -9.93
C ASP A 240 16.91 9.09 -11.27
N TYR A 241 16.06 8.08 -11.41
CA TYR A 241 15.30 7.83 -12.63
C TYR A 241 14.48 9.04 -13.08
N LEU A 242 13.92 9.82 -12.14
CA LEU A 242 13.12 10.99 -12.49
C LEU A 242 13.96 12.09 -13.12
N GLY A 243 15.19 12.29 -12.65
CA GLY A 243 16.15 13.19 -13.30
C GLY A 243 16.64 12.62 -14.63
N TRP A 244 16.98 11.33 -14.66
CA TRP A 244 17.47 10.63 -15.84
C TRP A 244 16.47 10.68 -17.01
N ILE A 245 15.18 10.38 -16.77
CA ILE A 245 14.16 10.33 -17.82
C ILE A 245 13.84 11.73 -18.39
N GLN A 246 14.08 12.79 -17.62
CA GLN A 246 13.98 14.17 -18.08
C GLN A 246 15.16 14.55 -18.98
N ALA A 247 16.37 14.13 -18.61
CA ALA A 247 17.60 14.47 -19.32
C ALA A 247 17.79 13.65 -20.61
N VAL A 248 17.33 12.40 -20.65
CA VAL A 248 17.47 11.55 -21.82
C VAL A 248 16.54 12.00 -22.92
N ASN A 249 17.12 12.32 -24.08
CA ASN A 249 16.37 12.60 -25.29
C ASN A 249 15.83 11.29 -25.88
N PRO A 250 14.58 11.26 -26.34
CA PRO A 250 14.08 10.14 -27.11
C PRO A 250 14.90 10.05 -28.40
N HIS A 251 15.34 8.85 -28.76
CA HIS A 251 15.78 8.60 -30.13
C HIS A 251 14.54 8.30 -30.96
N ASP A 252 14.28 9.10 -32.00
CA ASP A 252 13.05 9.06 -32.79
C ASP A 252 12.76 7.67 -33.42
N GLU A 253 13.80 6.88 -33.66
CA GLU A 253 13.67 5.53 -34.25
C GLU A 253 13.62 4.41 -33.21
N ALA A 254 13.95 4.67 -31.94
CA ALA A 254 14.03 3.62 -30.93
C ALA A 254 12.64 3.09 -30.52
N GLN A 255 12.53 1.78 -30.33
CA GLN A 255 11.37 1.14 -29.72
C GLN A 255 11.70 0.84 -28.27
N ARG A 256 11.29 1.73 -27.34
CA ARG A 256 11.65 1.59 -25.94
C ARG A 256 10.60 0.78 -25.19
N LEU A 257 11.05 -0.20 -24.41
CA LEU A 257 10.24 -0.90 -23.42
C LEU A 257 10.66 -0.44 -22.03
N PHE A 258 9.78 0.31 -21.36
CA PHE A 258 9.91 0.61 -19.94
C PHE A 258 9.29 -0.53 -19.15
N ILE A 259 10.09 -1.30 -18.41
CA ILE A 259 9.60 -2.46 -17.65
C ILE A 259 10.27 -2.50 -16.28
N GLY A 260 9.49 -2.63 -15.21
CA GLY A 260 10.06 -2.61 -13.87
C GLY A 260 9.06 -2.58 -12.73
N ASN A 261 9.60 -2.54 -11.51
CA ASN A 261 8.85 -2.34 -10.27
C ASN A 261 9.34 -1.03 -9.59
N PRO A 262 8.79 0.14 -9.99
CA PRO A 262 9.12 1.41 -9.37
C PRO A 262 8.97 1.40 -7.83
N PRO A 263 9.70 2.25 -7.08
CA PRO A 263 9.71 2.23 -5.61
C PRO A 263 8.38 2.71 -4.98
N TYR A 264 7.92 2.01 -3.94
CA TYR A 264 6.59 2.24 -3.30
C TYR A 264 6.63 3.27 -2.16
N THR A 265 7.57 4.23 -2.21
CA THR A 265 7.76 5.24 -1.18
C THR A 265 6.56 6.18 -1.09
N ARG A 266 5.98 6.31 0.12
CA ARG A 266 4.83 7.18 0.38
C ARG A 266 5.27 8.64 0.48
N HIS A 267 4.40 9.59 0.12
CA HIS A 267 4.72 11.02 0.09
C HIS A 267 5.23 11.62 1.41
N HIS A 268 4.82 11.09 2.56
CA HIS A 268 5.31 11.56 3.86
C HIS A 268 6.76 11.12 4.16
N LEU A 269 7.26 10.12 3.44
CA LEU A 269 8.65 9.65 3.55
C LEU A 269 9.58 10.31 2.53
N MET A 270 9.04 11.07 1.56
CA MET A 270 9.83 11.80 0.59
C MET A 270 10.27 13.15 1.17
N ASN A 271 11.58 13.43 1.11
CA ASN A 271 12.13 14.73 1.47
C ASN A 271 11.71 15.80 0.43
N GLN A 272 11.98 17.08 0.72
CA GLN A 272 11.55 18.17 -0.17
C GLN A 272 12.24 18.15 -1.54
N ALA A 273 13.52 17.77 -1.61
CA ALA A 273 14.27 17.70 -2.87
C ALA A 273 13.68 16.63 -3.80
N THR A 274 13.44 15.42 -3.28
CA THR A 274 12.78 14.33 -4.01
C THR A 274 11.38 14.73 -4.47
N LYS A 275 10.59 15.44 -3.64
CA LYS A 275 9.27 15.94 -4.05
C LYS A 275 9.35 16.94 -5.20
N LYS A 276 10.28 17.90 -5.13
CA LYS A 276 10.47 18.90 -6.19
C LYS A 276 10.87 18.23 -7.51
N LEU A 277 11.85 17.34 -7.48
CA LEU A 277 12.26 16.57 -8.66
C LEU A 277 11.08 15.75 -9.21
N ALA A 278 10.35 15.07 -8.33
CA ALA A 278 9.24 14.23 -8.74
C ALA A 278 8.10 15.02 -9.39
N GLN A 279 7.76 16.20 -8.85
CA GLN A 279 6.78 17.11 -9.44
C GLN A 279 7.27 17.69 -10.78
N ALA A 280 8.54 18.06 -10.89
CA ALA A 280 9.11 18.54 -12.14
C ALA A 280 9.06 17.47 -13.25
N ALA A 281 9.43 16.24 -12.91
CA ALA A 281 9.40 15.10 -13.81
C ALA A 281 7.97 14.68 -14.19
N SER A 282 7.01 14.70 -13.25
CA SER A 282 5.62 14.32 -13.53
C SER A 282 4.76 15.42 -14.12
N GLY A 283 5.14 16.69 -13.97
CA GLY A 283 4.42 17.85 -14.52
C GLY A 283 2.92 17.83 -14.20
N GLU A 284 2.13 18.26 -15.18
CA GLU A 284 0.66 18.33 -15.07
C GLU A 284 -0.03 16.97 -14.90
N LEU A 285 0.63 15.87 -15.26
CA LEU A 285 0.07 14.54 -15.04
C LEU A 285 0.03 14.16 -13.55
N CYS A 286 0.92 14.71 -12.73
CA CYS A 286 0.87 14.51 -11.28
C CYS A 286 1.42 15.73 -10.51
N PRO A 287 0.65 16.82 -10.42
CA PRO A 287 1.13 18.05 -9.77
C PRO A 287 1.13 17.96 -8.24
N SER A 288 0.38 17.01 -7.67
CA SER A 288 0.20 16.87 -6.23
C SER A 288 1.39 16.19 -5.55
N GLY A 289 1.98 16.85 -4.55
CA GLY A 289 2.98 16.26 -3.66
C GLY A 289 2.44 15.20 -2.69
N GLN A 290 1.17 14.81 -2.81
CA GLN A 290 0.54 13.72 -2.03
C GLN A 290 0.66 12.34 -2.72
N ALA A 291 1.12 12.30 -3.98
CA ALA A 291 1.34 11.05 -4.69
C ALA A 291 2.58 10.31 -4.18
N GLY A 292 2.56 8.97 -4.24
CA GLY A 292 3.74 8.16 -3.96
C GLY A 292 4.75 8.19 -5.10
N LEU A 293 6.00 7.79 -4.83
CA LEU A 293 7.09 7.86 -5.80
C LEU A 293 6.83 7.03 -7.07
N SER A 294 6.28 5.81 -6.93
CA SER A 294 5.88 4.96 -8.06
C SER A 294 4.86 5.64 -8.99
N THR A 295 3.98 6.51 -8.46
CA THR A 295 3.02 7.28 -9.26
C THR A 295 3.72 8.38 -10.06
N HIS A 296 4.73 9.03 -9.47
CA HIS A 296 5.56 10.00 -10.21
C HIS A 296 6.41 9.31 -11.28
N PHE A 297 6.92 8.11 -11.04
CA PHE A 297 7.60 7.31 -12.07
C PHE A 297 6.66 7.06 -13.25
N LEU A 298 5.44 6.56 -13.02
CA LEU A 298 4.45 6.37 -14.08
C LEU A 298 4.18 7.67 -14.86
N ALA A 299 3.93 8.78 -14.16
CA ALA A 299 3.61 10.06 -14.79
C ALA A 299 4.79 10.62 -15.60
N ALA A 300 6.01 10.54 -15.06
CA ALA A 300 7.22 10.99 -15.75
C ALA A 300 7.50 10.15 -17.00
N THR A 301 7.36 8.83 -16.92
CA THR A 301 7.49 7.96 -18.10
C THR A 301 6.44 8.29 -19.14
N LEU A 302 5.17 8.41 -18.76
CA LEU A 302 4.08 8.77 -19.69
C LEU A 302 4.35 10.07 -20.46
N ARG A 303 4.88 11.11 -19.78
CA ARG A 303 5.25 12.38 -20.44
C ARG A 303 6.37 12.26 -21.45
N ARG A 304 7.21 11.23 -21.34
CA ARG A 304 8.41 11.04 -22.16
C ARG A 304 8.26 9.93 -23.19
N MET A 305 7.17 9.15 -23.14
CA MET A 305 6.86 8.11 -24.12
C MET A 305 6.66 8.69 -25.52
N GLN A 306 7.23 8.01 -26.51
CA GLN A 306 7.05 8.24 -27.95
C GLN A 306 6.09 7.21 -28.54
N ALA A 307 5.62 7.45 -29.77
CA ALA A 307 4.64 6.63 -30.48
C ALA A 307 4.94 5.11 -30.41
N ARG A 308 6.21 4.71 -30.57
CA ARG A 308 6.62 3.30 -30.63
C ARG A 308 6.91 2.66 -29.26
N ASP A 309 6.85 3.42 -28.18
CA ASP A 309 7.20 2.93 -26.86
C ASP A 309 6.11 2.06 -26.23
N THR A 310 6.55 1.15 -25.37
CA THR A 310 5.73 0.29 -24.53
C THR A 310 6.11 0.49 -23.06
N LEU A 311 5.12 0.42 -22.17
CA LEU A 311 5.32 0.50 -20.72
C LEU A 311 4.68 -0.70 -20.03
N CYS A 312 5.39 -1.35 -19.12
CA CYS A 312 4.91 -2.46 -18.28
C CYS A 312 5.42 -2.28 -16.84
N PHE A 313 4.64 -1.61 -15.98
CA PHE A 313 5.02 -1.34 -14.59
C PHE A 313 4.18 -2.11 -13.58
N LEU A 314 4.83 -2.58 -12.52
CA LEU A 314 4.21 -3.05 -11.29
C LEU A 314 3.99 -1.86 -10.35
N LEU A 315 2.75 -1.57 -9.98
CA LEU A 315 2.40 -0.38 -9.21
C LEU A 315 1.41 -0.69 -8.07
N PRO A 316 1.36 0.16 -7.03
CA PRO A 316 0.26 0.13 -6.06
C PRO A 316 -1.07 0.55 -6.70
N THR A 317 -2.20 0.05 -6.22
CA THR A 317 -3.51 0.34 -6.80
C THR A 317 -4.08 1.73 -6.45
N ASN A 318 -3.55 2.39 -5.43
CA ASN A 318 -4.12 3.62 -4.84
C ASN A 318 -4.38 4.75 -5.85
N TRP A 319 -3.54 4.88 -6.89
CA TRP A 319 -3.68 5.94 -7.89
C TRP A 319 -4.88 5.75 -8.83
N LEU A 320 -5.50 4.57 -8.86
CA LEU A 320 -6.70 4.30 -9.68
C LEU A 320 -7.95 5.02 -9.15
N GLU A 321 -7.95 5.47 -7.89
CA GLU A 321 -9.14 6.01 -7.22
C GLU A 321 -8.91 7.38 -6.57
N THR A 322 -7.67 7.74 -6.29
CA THR A 322 -7.32 8.97 -5.56
C THR A 322 -7.38 10.21 -6.43
N ASN A 323 -7.54 11.38 -5.79
CA ASN A 323 -7.54 12.67 -6.48
C ASN A 323 -6.19 13.00 -7.13
N TYR A 324 -5.06 12.66 -6.48
CA TYR A 324 -3.73 12.92 -7.05
C TYR A 324 -3.47 12.15 -8.36
N GLY A 325 -4.18 11.02 -8.58
CA GLY A 325 -4.07 10.23 -9.80
C GLY A 325 -5.03 10.63 -10.92
N ARG A 326 -5.86 11.68 -10.72
CA ARG A 326 -6.90 12.08 -11.67
C ARG A 326 -6.35 12.39 -13.06
N HIS A 327 -5.37 13.28 -13.15
CA HIS A 327 -4.78 13.69 -14.44
C HIS A 327 -4.09 12.53 -15.17
N ILE A 328 -3.47 11.59 -14.44
CA ILE A 328 -2.95 10.34 -15.03
C ILE A 328 -4.09 9.53 -15.66
N ARG A 329 -5.21 9.34 -14.95
CA ARG A 329 -6.36 8.60 -15.48
C ARG A 329 -6.96 9.28 -16.71
N GLU A 330 -7.12 10.60 -16.67
CA GLU A 330 -7.60 11.39 -17.80
C GLU A 330 -6.66 11.26 -19.01
N HIS A 331 -5.36 11.39 -18.80
CA HIS A 331 -4.36 11.21 -19.86
C HIS A 331 -4.40 9.80 -20.45
N LEU A 332 -4.40 8.75 -19.61
CA LEU A 332 -4.54 7.36 -20.07
C LEU A 332 -5.84 7.14 -20.85
N TRP A 333 -6.93 7.81 -20.48
CA TRP A 333 -8.19 7.75 -21.21
C TRP A 333 -8.11 8.39 -22.60
N GLN A 334 -7.30 9.44 -22.74
CA GLN A 334 -7.09 10.17 -24.00
C GLN A 334 -6.16 9.46 -24.98
N LEU A 335 -5.31 8.53 -24.52
CA LEU A 335 -4.42 7.71 -25.37
C LEU A 335 -5.19 6.68 -26.21
N HIS A 336 -6.10 7.15 -27.08
CA HIS A 336 -7.06 6.33 -27.79
C HIS A 336 -6.42 5.37 -28.78
N SER A 337 -5.25 5.68 -29.33
CA SER A 337 -4.50 4.85 -30.29
C SER A 337 -3.68 3.74 -29.64
N ARG A 338 -3.57 3.72 -28.30
CA ARG A 338 -2.73 2.76 -27.56
C ARG A 338 -3.56 1.74 -26.79
N LEU A 339 -3.12 0.48 -26.81
CA LEU A 339 -3.67 -0.52 -25.90
C LEU A 339 -3.31 -0.15 -24.46
N ILE A 340 -4.29 -0.15 -23.55
CA ILE A 340 -4.05 -0.01 -22.11
C ILE A 340 -4.69 -1.17 -21.39
N GLU A 341 -3.88 -1.90 -20.63
CA GLU A 341 -4.33 -3.01 -19.80
C GLU A 341 -3.95 -2.80 -18.34
N ILE A 342 -4.92 -3.02 -17.46
CA ILE A 342 -4.75 -3.04 -16.00
C ILE A 342 -4.93 -4.48 -15.55
N HIS A 343 -3.90 -5.09 -14.97
CA HIS A 343 -3.92 -6.45 -14.46
C HIS A 343 -3.89 -6.42 -12.93
N MET A 344 -5.04 -6.69 -12.31
CA MET A 344 -5.21 -6.61 -10.87
C MET A 344 -4.88 -7.93 -10.19
N PHE A 345 -3.91 -7.93 -9.27
CA PHE A 345 -3.63 -9.10 -8.43
C PHE A 345 -4.71 -9.27 -7.34
N PRO A 346 -4.97 -10.52 -6.88
CA PRO A 346 -5.91 -10.77 -5.79
C PRO A 346 -5.52 -10.00 -4.52
N HIS A 347 -6.50 -9.45 -3.78
CA HIS A 347 -6.22 -8.70 -2.53
C HIS A 347 -5.42 -9.49 -1.49
N GLY A 348 -5.51 -10.82 -1.49
CA GLY A 348 -4.74 -11.72 -0.60
C GLY A 348 -3.53 -12.38 -1.26
N ALA A 349 -3.25 -12.09 -2.53
CA ALA A 349 -1.98 -12.49 -3.12
C ALA A 349 -0.91 -11.63 -2.46
N SER A 350 -0.12 -12.25 -1.60
CA SER A 350 1.07 -11.68 -0.98
C SER A 350 2.15 -11.45 -2.05
N VAL A 351 1.87 -10.63 -3.07
CA VAL A 351 2.84 -10.22 -4.10
C VAL A 351 4.05 -9.56 -3.42
N PHE A 352 3.81 -8.91 -2.28
CA PHE A 352 4.86 -8.47 -1.38
C PHE A 352 4.47 -8.85 0.07
N PRO A 353 5.07 -9.89 0.67
CA PRO A 353 4.75 -10.35 2.04
C PRO A 353 4.82 -9.27 3.12
N ASN A 354 5.56 -8.19 2.85
CA ASN A 354 5.83 -7.13 3.81
C ASN A 354 5.20 -5.77 3.45
N ALA A 355 4.50 -5.65 2.31
CA ALA A 355 3.83 -4.42 1.89
C ALA A 355 2.30 -4.56 2.03
N GLN A 356 1.69 -3.74 2.88
CA GLN A 356 0.24 -3.68 3.08
C GLN A 356 -0.47 -2.90 1.95
N VAL A 357 -0.15 -3.19 0.69
CA VAL A 357 -0.75 -2.50 -0.46
C VAL A 357 -1.05 -3.49 -1.57
N SER A 358 -2.27 -3.45 -2.12
CA SER A 358 -2.59 -4.22 -3.34
C SER A 358 -1.73 -3.72 -4.50
N ALA A 359 -1.22 -4.66 -5.31
CA ALA A 359 -0.41 -4.39 -6.48
C ALA A 359 -1.19 -4.68 -7.76
N MET A 360 -0.81 -4.00 -8.85
CA MET A 360 -1.34 -4.20 -10.20
C MET A 360 -0.22 -4.04 -11.23
N VAL A 361 -0.36 -4.66 -12.39
CA VAL A 361 0.46 -4.36 -13.56
C VAL A 361 -0.32 -3.43 -14.47
N ILE A 362 0.29 -2.32 -14.89
CA ILE A 362 -0.20 -1.52 -16.00
C ILE A 362 0.66 -1.81 -17.24
N LEU A 363 0.01 -2.15 -18.34
CA LEU A 363 0.63 -2.36 -19.65
C LEU A 363 0.06 -1.33 -20.64
N ILE A 364 0.94 -0.59 -21.29
CA ILE A 364 0.60 0.39 -22.33
C ILE A 364 1.38 0.04 -23.58
N GLY A 365 0.69 -0.24 -24.67
CA GLY A 365 1.30 -0.60 -25.94
C GLY A 365 1.74 0.60 -26.79
N PRO A 366 2.40 0.32 -27.93
CA PRO A 366 2.71 1.35 -28.92
C PRO A 366 1.42 1.92 -29.53
N GLU A 367 1.54 3.06 -30.18
CA GLU A 367 0.47 3.66 -30.95
C GLU A 367 0.13 2.80 -32.17
N THR A 368 -1.16 2.71 -32.43
CA THR A 368 -1.72 2.01 -33.57
C THR A 368 -2.61 2.95 -34.36
N GLN A 369 -2.82 2.67 -35.63
CA GLN A 369 -3.72 3.46 -36.49
C GLN A 369 -5.19 3.37 -36.08
N ARG A 370 -5.55 2.43 -35.20
CA ARG A 370 -6.93 2.18 -34.79
C ARG A 370 -7.15 2.61 -33.35
N LYS A 371 -8.36 3.05 -33.03
CA LYS A 371 -8.77 3.24 -31.64
C LYS A 371 -8.72 1.90 -30.91
N GLN A 372 -8.02 1.88 -29.79
CA GLN A 372 -7.88 0.74 -28.89
C GLN A 372 -8.84 0.89 -27.71
N GLU A 373 -9.15 -0.25 -27.09
CA GLU A 373 -9.95 -0.32 -25.86
C GLU A 373 -9.03 -0.30 -24.64
N MET A 374 -9.57 0.17 -23.51
CA MET A 374 -8.98 -0.10 -22.20
C MET A 374 -9.47 -1.46 -21.70
N ARG A 375 -8.57 -2.26 -21.13
CA ARG A 375 -8.87 -3.60 -20.63
C ARG A 375 -8.50 -3.71 -19.17
N TYR A 376 -9.40 -4.29 -18.37
CA TYR A 376 -9.16 -4.58 -16.97
C TYR A 376 -9.22 -6.09 -16.76
N PHE A 377 -8.14 -6.66 -16.25
CA PHE A 377 -7.99 -8.08 -15.99
C PHE A 377 -7.95 -8.37 -14.49
N GLN A 378 -8.61 -9.45 -14.07
CA GLN A 378 -8.31 -10.08 -12.79
C GLN A 378 -7.26 -11.17 -13.00
N VAL A 379 -6.20 -11.11 -12.21
CA VAL A 379 -5.13 -12.09 -12.21
C VAL A 379 -5.42 -13.17 -11.16
N ALA A 380 -5.09 -14.42 -11.46
CA ALA A 380 -5.15 -15.52 -10.51
C ALA A 380 -3.91 -16.41 -10.66
N GLN A 381 -3.54 -17.13 -9.61
CA GLN A 381 -2.55 -18.20 -9.73
C GLN A 381 -3.20 -19.47 -10.26
N ASN A 382 -2.50 -20.17 -11.15
CA ASN A 382 -2.84 -21.53 -11.54
C ASN A 382 -2.28 -22.54 -10.53
N GLN A 383 -2.59 -23.83 -10.72
CA GLN A 383 -2.12 -24.91 -9.85
C GLN A 383 -0.58 -25.04 -9.80
N ARG A 384 0.14 -24.46 -10.77
CA ARG A 384 1.61 -24.44 -10.83
C ARG A 384 2.21 -23.17 -10.23
N GLY A 385 1.41 -22.33 -9.56
CA GLY A 385 1.87 -21.08 -8.94
C GLY A 385 2.13 -19.92 -9.91
N ARG A 386 1.89 -20.09 -11.22
CA ARG A 386 2.06 -19.03 -12.23
C ARG A 386 0.82 -18.14 -12.29
N TYR A 387 1.03 -16.84 -12.46
CA TYR A 387 -0.07 -15.90 -12.62
C TYR A 387 -0.62 -15.92 -14.05
N VAL A 388 -1.95 -15.90 -14.16
CA VAL A 388 -2.68 -15.85 -15.43
C VAL A 388 -3.81 -14.82 -15.36
N ALA A 389 -4.05 -14.13 -16.47
CA ALA A 389 -5.19 -13.23 -16.61
C ALA A 389 -6.46 -14.05 -16.89
N LYS A 390 -7.45 -14.02 -15.99
CA LYS A 390 -8.64 -14.90 -16.08
C LYS A 390 -9.87 -14.24 -16.68
N SER A 391 -10.21 -13.03 -16.23
CA SER A 391 -11.41 -12.32 -16.68
C SER A 391 -11.00 -10.98 -17.27
N VAL A 392 -11.66 -10.56 -18.34
CA VAL A 392 -11.39 -9.28 -19.00
C VAL A 392 -12.67 -8.45 -19.04
N THR A 393 -12.57 -7.23 -18.52
CA THR A 393 -13.55 -6.18 -18.75
C THR A 393 -12.98 -5.25 -19.81
N LYS A 394 -13.69 -5.08 -20.93
CA LYS A 394 -13.26 -4.21 -22.03
C LYS A 394 -14.11 -2.95 -22.03
N ARG A 395 -13.46 -1.81 -22.26
CA ARG A 395 -14.13 -0.51 -22.34
C ARG A 395 -13.61 0.28 -23.53
N LYS A 396 -14.52 0.58 -24.48
CA LYS A 396 -14.27 1.60 -25.49
C LYS A 396 -14.13 2.96 -24.80
N ARG A 397 -13.04 3.68 -25.12
CA ARG A 397 -12.75 5.00 -24.58
C ARG A 397 -13.49 6.05 -25.42
N ALA A 398 -14.53 6.63 -24.83
CA ALA A 398 -15.36 7.66 -25.44
C ALA A 398 -15.89 8.59 -24.34
N GLY A 399 -16.07 9.87 -24.67
CA GLY A 399 -16.48 10.89 -23.71
C GLY A 399 -15.45 11.15 -22.61
N SER A 400 -15.89 11.76 -21.51
CA SER A 400 -15.06 12.07 -20.35
C SER A 400 -14.51 10.80 -19.69
N ALA A 401 -13.29 10.89 -19.16
CA ALA A 401 -12.69 9.81 -18.40
C ALA A 401 -13.53 9.46 -17.16
N PRO A 402 -13.71 8.17 -16.83
CA PRO A 402 -14.29 7.78 -15.55
C PRO A 402 -13.47 8.34 -14.37
N PRO A 403 -14.11 8.76 -13.26
CA PRO A 403 -13.41 9.37 -12.14
C PRO A 403 -12.48 8.38 -11.42
N ILE A 404 -12.74 7.08 -11.51
CA ILE A 404 -11.93 6.00 -10.95
C ILE A 404 -11.80 4.85 -11.95
N PHE A 405 -10.69 4.09 -11.91
CA PHE A 405 -10.43 2.97 -12.81
C PHE A 405 -10.55 1.62 -12.08
N THR A 406 -11.77 1.27 -11.68
CA THR A 406 -12.10 -0.04 -11.09
C THR A 406 -12.73 -0.97 -12.13
N ARG A 407 -12.86 -2.27 -11.80
CA ARG A 407 -13.55 -3.23 -12.67
C ARG A 407 -14.96 -2.77 -12.98
N GLU A 408 -15.67 -2.29 -11.95
CA GLU A 408 -17.05 -1.84 -12.02
C GLU A 408 -17.17 -0.61 -12.90
N SER A 409 -16.31 0.39 -12.67
CA SER A 409 -16.31 1.64 -13.45
C SER A 409 -15.96 1.42 -14.93
N LEU A 410 -15.14 0.42 -15.24
CA LEU A 410 -14.77 0.07 -16.62
C LEU A 410 -15.74 -0.92 -17.26
N SER A 411 -16.53 -1.64 -16.47
CA SER A 411 -17.59 -2.48 -17.01
C SER A 411 -18.71 -1.60 -17.54
N GLN A 412 -19.12 -1.77 -18.80
CA GLN A 412 -20.26 -1.05 -19.36
C GLN A 412 -21.61 -1.37 -18.66
N LYS A 413 -21.59 -2.21 -17.62
CA LYS A 413 -22.79 -2.62 -16.85
C LYS A 413 -23.36 -1.55 -15.92
N VAL A 414 -22.76 -0.36 -15.81
CA VAL A 414 -23.24 0.70 -14.88
C VAL A 414 -24.42 1.53 -15.44
N LYS A 415 -25.14 1.05 -16.46
CA LYS A 415 -26.47 1.58 -16.81
C LYS A 415 -27.60 0.55 -16.81
N GLY A 416 -27.35 -0.69 -16.39
CA GLY A 416 -28.34 -1.78 -16.52
C GLY A 416 -28.70 -2.56 -15.27
N GLN A 417 -27.97 -2.45 -14.15
CA GLN A 417 -28.25 -3.23 -12.93
C GLN A 417 -27.90 -2.48 -11.63
N ILE A 418 -28.25 -1.20 -11.55
CA ILE A 418 -28.54 -0.55 -10.26
C ILE A 418 -30.06 -0.41 -10.24
N GLY A 419 -30.70 -1.48 -9.76
CA GLY A 419 -32.12 -1.54 -9.46
C GLY A 419 -33.05 -1.37 -10.66
N GLU A 420 -34.16 -2.09 -10.64
CA GLU A 420 -35.41 -1.38 -10.87
C GLU A 420 -35.35 -0.06 -10.09
N LYS A 421 -35.83 1.04 -10.65
CA LYS A 421 -36.17 2.20 -9.84
C LYS A 421 -37.13 1.70 -8.75
N CYS A 422 -36.61 1.27 -7.60
CA CYS A 422 -37.34 1.39 -6.36
C CYS A 422 -37.56 2.90 -6.27
N ALA A 423 -38.76 3.36 -6.60
CA ALA A 423 -39.21 4.72 -6.37
C ALA A 423 -39.19 5.10 -4.86
N SER A 424 -38.50 4.31 -4.04
CA SER A 424 -38.56 4.24 -2.60
C SER A 424 -37.17 4.27 -1.94
N ALA A 425 -36.15 4.89 -2.54
CA ALA A 425 -34.87 5.13 -1.85
C ALA A 425 -34.23 6.47 -2.27
N LYS A 426 -33.55 7.14 -1.33
CA LYS A 426 -32.83 8.41 -1.54
C LYS A 426 -31.42 8.36 -0.94
N PRO A 427 -30.44 9.09 -1.51
CA PRO A 427 -29.08 9.11 -0.96
C PRO A 427 -29.04 9.74 0.43
N LEU A 428 -28.12 9.26 1.28
CA LEU A 428 -27.90 9.77 2.62
C LEU A 428 -27.58 11.28 2.62
N SER A 429 -26.92 11.78 1.57
CA SER A 429 -26.60 13.20 1.40
C SER A 429 -27.82 14.12 1.38
N ASP A 430 -29.00 13.62 1.05
CA ASP A 430 -30.23 14.43 0.99
C ASP A 430 -30.79 14.72 2.39
N VAL A 431 -30.37 13.95 3.39
CA VAL A 431 -30.91 13.99 4.76
C VAL A 431 -29.85 14.18 5.83
N ALA A 432 -28.58 13.91 5.53
CA ALA A 432 -27.48 13.99 6.48
C ALA A 432 -26.16 14.42 5.85
N THR A 433 -25.30 15.01 6.67
CA THR A 433 -23.89 15.23 6.35
C THR A 433 -23.02 14.19 7.04
N VAL A 434 -22.04 13.66 6.32
CA VAL A 434 -21.04 12.75 6.87
C VAL A 434 -19.72 13.49 7.04
N ARG A 435 -19.21 13.56 8.27
CA ARG A 435 -17.93 14.20 8.58
C ARG A 435 -17.02 13.27 9.37
N ARG A 436 -15.71 13.42 9.19
CA ARG A 436 -14.73 12.76 10.05
C ARG A 436 -14.72 13.46 11.41
N GLY A 437 -14.49 12.70 12.48
CA GLY A 437 -14.27 13.28 13.81
C GLY A 437 -12.97 14.07 13.93
N VAL A 438 -12.81 14.75 15.06
CA VAL A 438 -11.72 15.72 15.32
C VAL A 438 -10.35 15.06 15.21
N ALA A 439 -9.46 15.64 14.41
CA ALA A 439 -8.08 15.20 14.31
C ALA A 439 -7.20 15.92 15.34
N THR A 440 -7.18 15.48 16.59
CA THR A 440 -6.47 16.17 17.68
C THR A 440 -4.96 16.32 17.45
N GLY A 441 -4.30 15.33 16.83
CA GLY A 441 -2.84 15.26 16.69
C GLY A 441 -2.13 14.66 17.91
N ASP A 442 -2.77 14.69 19.07
CA ASP A 442 -2.30 14.06 20.30
C ASP A 442 -3.47 13.66 21.22
N ASN A 443 -4.09 12.51 20.97
CA ASN A 443 -5.21 12.05 21.81
C ASN A 443 -4.83 11.91 23.30
N SER A 444 -3.55 11.71 23.63
CA SER A 444 -3.11 11.60 25.03
C SER A 444 -3.18 12.94 25.78
N PHE A 445 -3.02 14.05 25.05
CA PHE A 445 -3.15 15.40 25.58
C PHE A 445 -4.59 15.92 25.45
N PHE A 446 -5.28 15.66 24.34
CA PHE A 446 -6.58 16.28 24.07
C PHE A 446 -7.78 15.51 24.61
N ILE A 447 -7.68 14.19 24.85
CA ILE A 447 -8.78 13.39 25.37
C ILE A 447 -8.49 13.02 26.83
N ARG A 448 -9.32 13.47 27.76
CA ARG A 448 -9.10 13.45 29.22
C ARG A 448 -10.13 12.60 29.97
N THR A 449 -9.73 12.11 31.15
CA THR A 449 -10.60 11.43 32.13
C THR A 449 -11.34 12.45 33.01
N ASP A 450 -12.32 11.98 33.80
CA ASP A 450 -13.04 12.82 34.76
C ASP A 450 -12.08 13.49 35.76
N ALA A 451 -11.08 12.75 36.27
CA ALA A 451 -10.10 13.28 37.21
C ALA A 451 -9.18 14.35 36.60
N GLU A 452 -8.83 14.21 35.32
CA GLU A 452 -7.96 15.16 34.61
C GLU A 452 -8.67 16.47 34.24
N VAL A 453 -10.01 16.51 34.19
CA VAL A 453 -10.78 17.73 33.89
C VAL A 453 -11.42 18.38 35.11
N ALA A 454 -11.42 17.71 36.27
CA ALA A 454 -12.13 18.15 37.47
C ALA A 454 -11.72 19.54 37.98
N HIS A 455 -10.51 20.00 37.67
CA HIS A 455 -9.99 21.31 38.04
C HIS A 455 -10.08 22.35 36.90
N LEU A 456 -10.64 22.00 35.75
CA LEU A 456 -10.78 22.89 34.60
C LEU A 456 -12.17 23.52 34.60
N PRO A 457 -12.33 24.72 34.02
CA PRO A 457 -13.65 25.30 33.75
C PRO A 457 -14.49 24.36 32.88
N GLU A 458 -15.80 24.27 33.13
CA GLU A 458 -16.70 23.39 32.37
C GLU A 458 -16.71 23.71 30.86
N ALA A 459 -16.52 24.99 30.50
CA ALA A 459 -16.43 25.42 29.10
C ALA A 459 -15.19 24.88 28.37
N ALA A 460 -14.13 24.51 29.09
CA ALA A 460 -12.84 24.10 28.54
C ALA A 460 -12.85 22.66 27.99
N TYR A 461 -13.93 21.90 28.17
CA TYR A 461 -14.02 20.52 27.72
C TYR A 461 -15.44 20.09 27.40
N VAL A 462 -15.56 19.07 26.55
CA VAL A 462 -16.85 18.54 26.09
C VAL A 462 -16.86 17.03 25.95
N ARG A 463 -18.03 16.42 25.99
CA ARG A 463 -18.17 14.97 25.83
C ARG A 463 -17.53 14.53 24.52
N ALA A 464 -16.75 13.46 24.58
CA ALA A 464 -16.02 12.93 23.46
C ALA A 464 -16.06 11.41 23.42
N LEU A 465 -15.90 10.87 22.22
CA LEU A 465 -15.73 9.44 22.01
C LEU A 465 -14.49 9.14 21.15
N PRO A 466 -13.42 8.57 21.73
CA PRO A 466 -12.21 8.27 20.99
C PRO A 466 -12.29 7.01 20.12
N SER A 467 -13.16 6.07 20.45
CA SER A 467 -13.28 4.80 19.73
C SER A 467 -14.57 4.06 20.10
N LEU A 468 -15.12 3.33 19.13
CA LEU A 468 -16.24 2.41 19.36
C LEU A 468 -15.80 1.00 19.79
N ARG A 469 -14.49 0.72 19.92
CA ARG A 469 -13.96 -0.63 20.17
C ARG A 469 -14.48 -1.27 21.47
N ASN A 470 -14.67 -0.49 22.52
CA ASN A 470 -15.00 -0.98 23.86
C ASN A 470 -16.46 -0.73 24.25
N ILE A 471 -17.30 -0.32 23.29
CA ILE A 471 -18.74 -0.17 23.51
C ILE A 471 -19.40 -1.50 23.06
N SER A 472 -20.55 -1.87 23.61
CA SER A 472 -21.45 -2.87 23.01
C SER A 472 -22.07 -2.32 21.71
N PHE A 473 -22.93 -3.06 21.00
CA PHE A 473 -23.70 -2.52 19.86
C PHE A 473 -24.85 -1.58 20.30
N ASP A 474 -24.91 -1.25 21.59
CA ASP A 474 -25.89 -0.34 22.16
C ASP A 474 -25.62 1.11 21.75
N ASP A 475 -26.66 1.95 21.86
CA ASP A 475 -26.54 3.39 21.63
C ASP A 475 -25.61 4.05 22.63
N LEU A 476 -24.90 5.10 22.18
CA LEU A 476 -24.14 5.95 23.08
C LEU A 476 -25.07 6.93 23.79
N THR A 477 -25.68 6.48 24.89
CA THR A 477 -26.50 7.31 25.77
C THR A 477 -25.66 8.08 26.79
N THR A 478 -26.26 9.09 27.41
CA THR A 478 -25.61 9.86 28.48
C THR A 478 -25.23 8.95 29.65
N GLU A 479 -26.09 8.01 30.01
CA GLU A 479 -25.86 7.05 31.10
C GLU A 479 -24.70 6.10 30.79
N LEU A 480 -24.60 5.63 29.54
CA LEU A 480 -23.46 4.82 29.10
C LEU A 480 -22.18 5.66 29.13
N HIS A 481 -22.22 6.91 28.65
CA HIS A 481 -21.07 7.81 28.67
C HIS A 481 -20.60 8.12 30.11
N GLU A 482 -21.52 8.28 31.06
CA GLU A 482 -21.22 8.39 32.50
C GLU A 482 -20.62 7.13 33.08
N THR A 483 -21.17 5.96 32.74
CA THR A 483 -20.64 4.68 33.17
C THR A 483 -19.20 4.49 32.69
N MET A 484 -18.88 4.89 31.46
CA MET A 484 -17.51 4.89 30.94
C MET A 484 -16.59 5.80 31.78
N GLY A 485 -17.07 6.97 32.20
CA GLY A 485 -16.32 7.88 33.07
C GLY A 485 -15.96 7.25 34.42
N ARG A 486 -16.95 6.63 35.08
CA ARG A 486 -16.76 5.89 36.35
C ARG A 486 -15.77 4.72 36.22
N GLN A 487 -15.62 4.16 35.02
CA GLN A 487 -14.64 3.13 34.69
C GLN A 487 -13.25 3.68 34.32
N GLY A 488 -13.02 4.99 34.44
CA GLY A 488 -11.75 5.64 34.15
C GLY A 488 -11.49 5.90 32.66
N ALA A 489 -12.52 5.86 31.81
CA ALA A 489 -12.35 6.12 30.38
C ALA A 489 -12.00 7.60 30.11
N ARG A 490 -11.14 7.82 29.11
CA ARG A 490 -10.90 9.14 28.53
C ARG A 490 -12.09 9.53 27.66
N ARG A 491 -12.96 10.41 28.17
CA ARG A 491 -14.27 10.71 27.59
C ARG A 491 -14.56 12.20 27.39
N TRP A 492 -13.60 13.05 27.70
CA TRP A 492 -13.68 14.50 27.52
C TRP A 492 -12.68 14.95 26.46
N LEU A 493 -13.10 15.79 25.53
CA LEU A 493 -12.22 16.48 24.59
C LEU A 493 -12.00 17.90 25.12
N LEU A 494 -10.75 18.31 25.25
CA LEU A 494 -10.40 19.70 25.51
C LEU A 494 -10.87 20.57 24.33
N ARG A 495 -11.69 21.58 24.64
CA ARG A 495 -12.19 22.58 23.70
C ARG A 495 -11.67 23.92 24.15
N LEU A 496 -10.55 24.32 23.55
CA LEU A 496 -9.77 25.48 23.97
C LEU A 496 -9.56 26.41 22.78
N ASP A 497 -9.69 27.71 23.01
CA ASP A 497 -9.46 28.77 22.05
C ASP A 497 -8.40 29.78 22.57
N LYS A 498 -8.16 30.87 21.81
CA LYS A 498 -7.15 31.88 22.16
C LYS A 498 -7.45 32.58 23.49
N THR A 499 -8.72 32.72 23.85
CA THR A 499 -9.19 33.44 25.03
C THR A 499 -9.09 32.62 26.30
N ASP A 500 -9.13 31.28 26.21
CA ASP A 500 -9.04 30.38 27.37
C ASP A 500 -7.69 30.40 28.10
N SER A 501 -6.66 31.00 27.50
CA SER A 501 -5.32 31.09 28.12
C SER A 501 -5.25 31.98 29.38
N THR A 502 -6.32 32.73 29.68
CA THR A 502 -6.38 33.59 30.87
C THR A 502 -6.74 32.85 32.15
N ASP A 503 -7.28 31.62 32.06
CA ASP A 503 -7.58 30.79 33.22
C ASP A 503 -6.30 30.09 33.74
N PRO A 504 -5.95 30.21 35.04
CA PRO A 504 -4.72 29.61 35.57
C PRO A 504 -4.61 28.09 35.43
N ALA A 505 -5.74 27.36 35.54
CA ALA A 505 -5.75 25.91 35.40
C ALA A 505 -5.57 25.49 33.94
N VAL A 506 -6.16 26.23 33.00
CA VAL A 506 -5.94 26.05 31.56
C VAL A 506 -4.49 26.40 31.20
N ALA A 507 -3.93 27.49 31.74
CA ALA A 507 -2.53 27.86 31.50
C ALA A 507 -1.55 26.78 31.99
N ALA A 508 -1.79 26.19 33.18
CA ALA A 508 -1.01 25.08 33.69
C ALA A 508 -1.09 23.84 32.78
N LEU A 509 -2.28 23.54 32.25
CA LEU A 509 -2.50 22.47 31.28
C LEU A 509 -1.74 22.70 29.97
N MET A 510 -1.66 23.95 29.48
CA MET A 510 -0.86 24.26 28.30
C MET A 510 0.63 24.03 28.54
N HIS A 511 1.13 24.46 29.70
CA HIS A 511 2.53 24.27 30.07
C HIS A 511 2.91 22.78 30.21
N GLU A 512 1.97 21.94 30.68
CA GLU A 512 2.13 20.48 30.67
C GLU A 512 2.30 19.95 29.23
N GLY A 513 1.48 20.43 28.29
CA GLY A 513 1.54 20.05 26.88
C GLY A 513 2.87 20.46 26.21
N GLU A 514 3.35 21.66 26.50
CA GLU A 514 4.66 22.16 26.04
C GLU A 514 5.80 21.27 26.53
N LYS A 515 5.82 20.93 27.84
CA LYS A 515 6.83 20.02 28.39
C LYS A 515 6.82 18.63 27.76
N LYS A 516 5.65 18.16 27.31
CA LYS A 516 5.49 16.85 26.66
C LYS A 516 5.81 16.85 25.17
N GLY A 517 6.17 18.00 24.62
CA GLY A 517 6.46 18.14 23.20
C GLY A 517 5.21 18.01 22.30
N THR A 518 4.02 18.34 22.84
CA THR A 518 2.78 18.34 22.05
C THR A 518 2.80 19.39 20.93
N PRO A 519 3.33 20.63 21.11
CA PRO A 519 3.41 21.63 20.06
C PRO A 519 4.21 21.20 18.81
N GLU A 520 5.21 20.34 18.98
CA GLU A 520 6.11 19.85 17.92
C GLU A 520 5.46 18.80 17.03
N ARG A 521 4.34 18.22 17.47
CA ARG A 521 3.58 17.26 16.68
C ARG A 521 2.96 17.95 15.46
N TYR A 522 2.96 17.24 14.33
CA TYR A 522 2.60 17.79 13.02
C TYR A 522 1.33 18.65 13.01
N LEU A 523 0.21 18.15 13.56
CA LEU A 523 -1.06 18.90 13.54
C LEU A 523 -1.08 20.07 14.54
N CYS A 524 -0.41 19.95 15.68
CA CYS A 524 -0.31 21.02 16.66
C CYS A 524 0.58 22.16 16.13
N LYS A 525 1.71 21.81 15.51
CA LYS A 525 2.68 22.74 14.93
C LYS A 525 2.09 23.67 13.87
N ILE A 526 1.10 23.20 13.11
CA ILE A 526 0.48 23.98 12.03
C ILE A 526 -0.76 24.77 12.47
N ARG A 527 -1.18 24.66 13.74
CA ARG A 527 -2.31 25.42 14.30
C ARG A 527 -1.82 26.70 14.97
N THR A 528 -2.72 27.67 15.08
CA THR A 528 -2.43 28.94 15.75
C THR A 528 -3.64 29.38 16.56
N PRO A 529 -3.66 29.14 17.89
CA PRO A 529 -2.61 28.54 18.73
C PRO A 529 -2.54 27.01 18.57
N TRP A 530 -1.44 26.38 19.00
CA TRP A 530 -1.17 24.95 18.75
C TRP A 530 -2.25 24.00 19.29
N TYR A 531 -2.95 24.44 20.35
CA TYR A 531 -3.97 23.70 21.07
C TYR A 531 -5.40 23.92 20.56
N ALA A 532 -5.64 24.88 19.66
CA ALA A 532 -6.97 25.14 19.12
C ALA A 532 -7.39 24.07 18.11
N VAL A 533 -8.15 23.08 18.58
CA VAL A 533 -8.68 21.99 17.75
C VAL A 533 -9.84 22.48 16.87
N GLU A 534 -10.04 21.82 15.72
CA GLU A 534 -11.16 22.14 14.83
C GLU A 534 -12.51 21.91 15.52
N GLU A 535 -13.47 22.80 15.26
CA GLU A 535 -14.84 22.61 15.71
C GLU A 535 -15.56 21.61 14.81
N VAL A 536 -15.98 20.50 15.41
CA VAL A 536 -16.76 19.46 14.74
C VAL A 536 -18.20 19.53 15.26
N PRO A 537 -19.21 19.72 14.39
CA PRO A 537 -20.60 19.65 14.80
C PRO A 537 -20.90 18.30 15.45
N ILE A 538 -21.66 18.31 16.55
CA ILE A 538 -22.07 17.09 17.26
C ILE A 538 -22.89 16.23 16.30
N PRO A 539 -22.47 14.99 16.00
CA PRO A 539 -23.23 14.11 15.12
C PRO A 539 -24.37 13.41 15.87
N ASP A 540 -25.41 13.01 15.15
CA ASP A 540 -26.54 12.27 15.71
C ASP A 540 -26.26 10.75 15.72
N ILE A 541 -25.42 10.28 14.80
CA ILE A 541 -25.02 8.88 14.66
C ILE A 541 -23.50 8.79 14.50
N LEU A 542 -22.88 7.78 15.11
CA LEU A 542 -21.45 7.49 15.02
C LEU A 542 -21.21 6.15 14.32
N ILE A 543 -20.24 6.12 13.41
CA ILE A 543 -19.85 4.89 12.70
C ILE A 543 -18.33 4.68 12.74
N ALA A 544 -17.92 3.46 13.05
CA ALA A 544 -16.54 3.02 12.90
C ALA A 544 -16.27 2.77 11.41
N PRO A 545 -15.36 3.52 10.76
CA PRO A 545 -15.20 3.46 9.32
C PRO A 545 -14.42 2.24 8.83
N MET A 546 -13.87 1.42 9.75
CA MET A 546 -13.10 0.23 9.42
C MET A 546 -13.63 -0.99 10.17
N SER A 547 -13.84 -2.09 9.46
CA SER A 547 -14.26 -3.36 10.06
C SER A 547 -13.80 -4.57 9.27
N LYS A 548 -13.67 -5.73 9.93
CA LYS A 548 -13.39 -7.02 9.28
C LYS A 548 -14.65 -7.69 8.73
N SER A 549 -15.82 -7.42 9.31
CA SER A 549 -17.08 -8.09 8.97
C SER A 549 -18.24 -7.10 8.85
N GLU A 550 -18.56 -6.41 9.94
CA GLU A 550 -19.71 -5.51 10.06
C GLU A 550 -19.28 -4.18 10.66
N PHE A 551 -19.77 -3.09 10.06
CA PHE A 551 -19.51 -1.75 10.54
C PHE A 551 -20.28 -1.50 11.81
N LYS A 552 -19.57 -1.07 12.85
CA LYS A 552 -20.20 -0.71 14.09
C LYS A 552 -20.79 0.70 13.99
N VAL A 553 -22.10 0.80 14.25
CA VAL A 553 -22.90 2.02 14.15
C VAL A 553 -23.68 2.18 15.46
N VAL A 554 -23.75 3.39 16.01
CA VAL A 554 -24.50 3.70 17.25
C VAL A 554 -25.16 5.08 17.16
N SER A 555 -26.32 5.28 17.80
CA SER A 555 -26.87 6.62 18.04
C SER A 555 -26.00 7.38 19.03
N ASN A 556 -25.98 8.71 18.95
CA ASN A 556 -25.20 9.58 19.83
C ASN A 556 -26.09 10.52 20.65
N THR A 557 -26.93 9.96 21.51
CA THR A 557 -27.78 10.76 22.41
C THR A 557 -26.96 11.40 23.54
N ALA A 558 -25.76 10.89 23.84
CA ALA A 558 -24.78 11.53 24.72
C ALA A 558 -24.20 12.84 24.18
N GLN A 559 -24.46 13.18 22.92
CA GLN A 559 -23.92 14.36 22.25
C GLN A 559 -22.38 14.42 22.26
N ALA A 560 -21.72 13.26 22.20
CA ALA A 560 -20.27 13.18 22.25
C ALA A 560 -19.62 13.51 20.89
N ILE A 561 -18.51 14.25 20.89
CA ILE A 561 -17.72 14.52 19.69
C ILE A 561 -16.78 13.35 19.39
N PRO A 562 -16.84 12.74 18.18
CA PRO A 562 -15.92 11.68 17.81
C PRO A 562 -14.52 12.21 17.53
N THR A 563 -13.50 11.40 17.82
CA THR A 563 -12.17 11.62 17.23
C THR A 563 -12.09 11.13 15.79
N ASN A 564 -11.01 11.46 15.09
CA ASN A 564 -10.78 11.14 13.68
C ASN A 564 -10.67 9.63 13.34
N SER A 565 -10.82 8.76 14.34
CA SER A 565 -10.98 7.31 14.19
C SER A 565 -12.41 6.91 13.80
N LEU A 566 -13.38 7.81 14.00
CA LEU A 566 -14.81 7.60 13.73
C LEU A 566 -15.32 8.64 12.71
N TYR A 567 -16.42 8.32 12.05
CA TYR A 567 -17.21 9.30 11.31
C TYR A 567 -18.49 9.63 12.08
N GLY A 568 -18.89 10.90 12.01
CA GLY A 568 -20.17 11.39 12.47
C GLY A 568 -21.12 11.59 11.30
N ILE A 569 -22.36 11.14 11.46
CA ILE A 569 -23.48 11.42 10.56
C ILE A 569 -24.38 12.40 11.30
N ARG A 570 -24.58 13.59 10.74
CA ARG A 570 -25.42 14.64 11.31
C ARG A 570 -26.59 14.92 10.38
N LEU A 571 -27.80 14.72 10.87
CA LEU A 571 -29.05 14.98 10.15
C LEU A 571 -29.19 16.49 9.89
N LEU A 572 -29.63 16.81 8.67
CA LEU A 572 -29.79 18.17 8.17
C LEU A 572 -30.94 18.89 8.87
N ASP A 573 -32.09 18.23 8.97
CA ASP A 573 -33.24 18.69 9.73
C ASP A 573 -33.03 18.36 11.22
N ARG A 574 -32.98 19.40 12.06
CA ARG A 574 -32.77 19.24 13.50
C ARG A 574 -34.03 18.85 14.26
N ALA A 575 -35.22 19.28 13.81
CA ALA A 575 -36.48 18.89 14.43
C ALA A 575 -36.74 17.39 14.21
N ALA A 576 -36.33 16.91 13.04
CA ALA A 576 -36.48 15.52 12.67
C ALA A 576 -35.36 14.59 13.19
N ALA A 577 -34.29 15.17 13.76
CA ALA A 577 -33.12 14.40 14.18
C ALA A 577 -33.43 13.40 15.30
N GLU A 578 -34.25 13.80 16.26
CA GLU A 578 -34.66 12.95 17.40
C GLU A 578 -35.51 11.76 16.94
N LEU A 579 -36.35 11.96 15.93
CA LEU A 579 -37.22 10.94 15.38
C LEU A 579 -36.49 9.96 14.45
N PHE A 580 -35.54 10.45 13.65
CA PHE A 580 -34.92 9.66 12.57
C PHE A 580 -33.56 9.06 12.90
N ALA A 581 -32.81 9.60 13.88
CA ALA A 581 -31.47 9.10 14.17
C ALA A 581 -31.46 7.62 14.58
N ARG A 582 -32.43 7.20 15.42
CA ARG A 582 -32.54 5.83 15.90
C ARG A 582 -33.03 4.85 14.81
N PRO A 583 -34.13 5.11 14.08
CA PRO A 583 -34.52 4.28 12.94
C PRO A 583 -33.41 4.10 11.90
N LEU A 584 -32.70 5.18 11.55
CA LEU A 584 -31.58 5.10 10.61
C LEU A 584 -30.42 4.27 11.18
N THR A 585 -30.12 4.41 12.47
CA THR A 585 -29.11 3.58 13.16
C THR A 585 -29.48 2.10 13.10
N LEU A 586 -30.73 1.75 13.44
CA LEU A 586 -31.22 0.37 13.41
C LEU A 586 -31.16 -0.22 12.00
N TRP A 587 -31.55 0.55 10.98
CA TRP A 587 -31.42 0.10 9.60
C TRP A 587 -29.96 -0.13 9.22
N LEU A 588 -29.03 0.77 9.58
CA LEU A 588 -27.61 0.60 9.34
C LEU A 588 -27.02 -0.62 10.08
N GLN A 589 -27.59 -1.02 11.21
CA GLN A 589 -27.22 -2.22 11.96
C GLN A 589 -27.84 -3.51 11.38
N SER A 590 -28.93 -3.41 10.61
CA SER A 590 -29.58 -4.55 9.97
C SER A 590 -28.71 -5.21 8.89
N GLU A 591 -29.07 -6.43 8.49
CA GLU A 591 -28.37 -7.16 7.42
C GLU A 591 -28.33 -6.36 6.10
N ASP A 592 -29.44 -5.72 5.74
CA ASP A 592 -29.55 -4.92 4.51
C ASP A 592 -28.68 -3.65 4.58
N GLY A 593 -28.67 -2.96 5.72
CA GLY A 593 -27.80 -1.82 5.95
C GLY A 593 -26.33 -2.21 5.89
N GLN A 594 -25.93 -3.28 6.58
CA GLN A 594 -24.57 -3.81 6.57
C GLN A 594 -24.13 -4.27 5.17
N LYS A 595 -25.02 -4.91 4.41
CA LYS A 595 -24.77 -5.28 3.01
C LYS A 595 -24.54 -4.05 2.15
N SER A 596 -25.33 -3.00 2.34
CA SER A 596 -25.21 -1.74 1.60
C SER A 596 -23.91 -1.00 1.95
N LEU A 597 -23.53 -0.97 3.24
CA LEU A 597 -22.25 -0.41 3.70
C LEU A 597 -21.05 -1.19 3.14
N ARG A 598 -21.09 -2.54 3.15
CA ARG A 598 -20.03 -3.37 2.57
C ARG A 598 -19.89 -3.19 1.06
N ALA A 599 -21.00 -2.98 0.34
CA ALA A 599 -20.96 -2.72 -1.09
C ALA A 599 -20.28 -1.38 -1.44
N LEU A 600 -20.35 -0.40 -0.54
CA LEU A 600 -19.67 0.90 -0.69
C LEU A 600 -18.23 0.90 -0.18
N ALA A 601 -17.90 -0.01 0.74
CA ALA A 601 -16.60 -0.04 1.40
C ALA A 601 -15.50 -0.59 0.50
N ARG A 602 -14.31 0.03 0.58
CA ARG A 602 -13.11 -0.48 -0.08
C ARG A 602 -12.50 -1.60 0.75
N ARG A 603 -12.06 -2.68 0.10
CA ARG A 603 -11.40 -3.79 0.79
C ARG A 603 -9.88 -3.63 0.74
N HIS A 604 -9.24 -3.63 1.90
CA HIS A 604 -7.79 -3.64 2.01
C HIS A 604 -7.23 -5.07 1.89
N SER A 605 -5.92 -5.18 1.67
CA SER A 605 -5.20 -6.45 1.46
C SER A 605 -5.26 -7.40 2.66
N ASP A 606 -5.53 -6.88 3.85
CA ASP A 606 -5.72 -7.62 5.10
C ASP A 606 -7.17 -8.12 5.32
N GLY A 607 -8.05 -7.90 4.34
CA GLY A 607 -9.47 -8.24 4.43
C GLY A 607 -10.32 -7.23 5.18
N ILE A 608 -9.75 -6.09 5.63
CA ILE A 608 -10.50 -5.04 6.32
C ILE A 608 -11.27 -4.19 5.30
N PHE A 609 -12.57 -4.02 5.53
CA PHE A 609 -13.39 -3.05 4.84
C PHE A 609 -13.18 -1.65 5.42
N LYS A 610 -13.07 -0.65 4.54
CA LYS A 610 -12.95 0.76 4.90
C LYS A 610 -13.97 1.61 4.15
N LEU A 611 -14.77 2.37 4.89
CA LEU A 611 -15.65 3.40 4.37
C LEU A 611 -14.89 4.73 4.21
N GLU A 612 -15.17 5.43 3.12
CA GLU A 612 -14.75 6.81 2.91
C GLU A 612 -15.97 7.73 3.08
N PRO A 613 -15.85 8.93 3.69
CA PRO A 613 -16.99 9.79 4.00
C PRO A 613 -17.86 10.12 2.78
N ARG A 614 -17.23 10.36 1.63
CA ARG A 614 -17.92 10.66 0.37
C ARG A 614 -18.69 9.47 -0.18
N ALA A 615 -18.15 8.25 -0.05
CA ALA A 615 -18.86 7.03 -0.44
C ALA A 615 -20.07 6.79 0.48
N LEU A 616 -19.87 6.97 1.80
CA LEU A 616 -20.94 6.86 2.78
C LEU A 616 -22.06 7.88 2.55
N SER A 617 -21.72 9.11 2.13
CA SER A 617 -22.72 10.14 1.77
C SER A 617 -23.61 9.73 0.60
N GLY A 618 -23.12 8.86 -0.31
CA GLY A 618 -23.88 8.35 -1.44
C GLY A 618 -24.72 7.09 -1.15
N LEU A 619 -24.71 6.61 0.10
CA LEU A 619 -25.47 5.43 0.52
C LEU A 619 -26.96 5.62 0.26
N GLN A 620 -27.58 4.70 -0.48
CA GLN A 620 -29.02 4.73 -0.74
C GLN A 620 -29.77 4.22 0.49
N ILE A 621 -30.65 5.07 1.04
CA ILE A 621 -31.48 4.76 2.20
C ILE A 621 -32.92 4.54 1.71
N PRO A 622 -33.56 3.39 2.04
CA PRO A 622 -34.96 3.17 1.71
C PRO A 622 -35.90 4.20 2.37
N ASN A 623 -36.97 4.58 1.67
CA ASN A 623 -37.96 5.57 2.09
C ASN A 623 -38.67 5.16 3.39
N HIS A 624 -38.95 3.87 3.58
CA HIS A 624 -39.59 3.37 4.80
C HIS A 624 -38.77 3.64 6.07
N VAL A 625 -37.44 3.79 5.97
CA VAL A 625 -36.59 4.18 7.11
C VAL A 625 -36.95 5.59 7.60
N PHE A 626 -37.44 6.45 6.71
CA PHE A 626 -37.93 7.79 7.01
C PHE A 626 -39.42 7.84 7.34
N GLU A 627 -40.17 6.76 7.13
CA GLU A 627 -41.59 6.66 7.51
C GLU A 627 -41.74 6.10 8.92
N LEU A 628 -40.79 5.29 9.39
CA LEU A 628 -40.76 4.72 10.75
C LEU A 628 -40.52 5.75 11.88
N GLY A 629 -40.22 7.01 11.53
CA GLY A 629 -40.03 8.10 12.50
C GLY A 629 -41.06 9.24 12.37
N ALA A 630 -41.97 9.17 11.40
CA ALA A 630 -43.13 10.07 11.33
C ALA A 630 -44.29 9.45 12.11
#